data_AF-A0A964QGK3-F1
#
_entry.id   AF-A0A964QGK3-F1
#
_cell.length_a   1.000
_cell.length_b   1.000
_cell.length_c   1.000
_cell.angle_alpha   90.00
_cell.angle_beta   90.00
_cell.angle_gamma   90.00
#
_symmetry.space_group_name_H-M   'P 1'
#
loop_
_entity.id
_entity.type
_entity.pdbx_description
1 polymer ?
#
loop_
_entity_poly.entity_id
_entity_poly.type
_entity_poly.pdbx_seq_one_letter_code
_entity_poly.pdbx_strand_id
1 'polypeptide(L)'
;MTFAFTDQHLDQYHTQGYTVFRQILPLSLLGELRRVAAQAREIARQQRGVQTQRLQPVGNYPELDPRPFVDYAELAPLNDAIQRTLTPRHTHGDRQMLGILLEPGELPWCTQWHRDWRDNVAGLDLALWDAHFSDVNYF
;
A
#
# COMPACT_ATOMS: atom_id res chain seq x y z
N MET A 1 5.14 21.99 -5.11
CA MET A 1 6.60 21.84 -5.28
C MET A 1 6.84 20.46 -5.89
N THR A 2 7.97 20.25 -6.54
CA THR A 2 8.37 18.90 -6.97
C THR A 2 8.86 18.14 -5.73
N PHE A 3 8.55 16.84 -5.64
CA PHE A 3 9.05 15.99 -4.55
C PHE A 3 10.58 16.02 -4.47
N ALA A 4 11.09 16.05 -3.23
CA ALA A 4 12.51 15.92 -2.94
C ALA A 4 12.68 15.05 -1.69
N PHE A 5 13.60 14.10 -1.75
CA PHE A 5 13.97 13.28 -0.61
C PHE A 5 14.97 14.03 0.27
N THR A 6 14.72 14.08 1.58
CA THR A 6 15.58 14.72 2.59
C THR A 6 15.89 13.76 3.74
N ASP A 7 16.93 14.07 4.52
CA ASP A 7 17.33 13.30 5.71
C ASP A 7 16.21 13.24 6.77
N GLN A 8 15.32 14.23 6.78
CA GLN A 8 14.13 14.22 7.64
C GLN A 8 13.27 12.95 7.43
N HIS A 9 13.22 12.40 6.20
CA HIS A 9 12.46 11.18 5.97
C HIS A 9 13.08 9.98 6.69
N LEU A 10 14.42 9.91 6.75
CA LEU A 10 15.15 8.86 7.45
C LEU A 10 14.95 9.00 8.95
N ASP A 11 15.13 10.21 9.49
CA ASP A 11 14.94 10.50 10.91
C ASP A 11 13.53 10.14 11.37
N GLN A 12 12.50 10.50 10.59
CA GLN A 12 11.11 10.17 10.88
C GLN A 12 10.87 8.65 10.86
N TYR A 13 11.38 7.96 9.84
CA TYR A 13 11.22 6.52 9.76
C TYR A 13 11.85 5.81 10.96
N HIS A 14 13.08 6.16 11.33
CA HIS A 14 13.78 5.54 12.46
C HIS A 14 13.17 5.88 13.82
N THR A 15 12.60 7.07 13.99
CA THR A 15 12.05 7.51 15.28
C THR A 15 10.56 7.21 15.47
N GLN A 16 9.80 7.11 14.37
CA GLN A 16 8.33 6.96 14.41
C GLN A 16 7.82 5.67 13.76
N GLY A 17 8.67 4.95 13.04
CA GLY A 17 8.29 3.76 12.26
C GLY A 17 7.60 4.07 10.94
N TYR A 18 7.51 5.35 10.53
CA TYR A 18 6.93 5.75 9.24
C TYR A 18 7.49 7.10 8.75
N THR A 19 7.34 7.37 7.45
CA THR A 19 7.65 8.66 6.82
C THR A 19 6.64 8.98 5.72
N VAL A 20 6.51 10.26 5.33
CA VAL A 20 5.48 10.71 4.38
C VAL A 20 6.09 11.45 3.19
N PHE A 21 6.06 10.81 2.01
CA PHE A 21 6.47 11.41 0.74
C PHE A 21 5.34 12.24 0.12
N ARG A 22 5.36 13.56 0.34
CA ARG A 22 4.36 14.47 -0.23
C ARG A 22 4.69 14.80 -1.69
N GLN A 23 3.66 14.89 -2.53
CA GLN A 23 3.77 15.31 -3.93
C GLN A 23 4.67 14.42 -4.82
N ILE A 24 4.89 13.16 -4.42
CA ILE A 24 5.73 12.21 -5.17
C ILE A 24 5.04 11.65 -6.42
N LEU A 25 3.70 11.60 -6.43
CA LEU A 25 2.93 11.08 -7.56
C LEU A 25 2.65 12.18 -8.59
N PRO A 26 2.86 11.91 -9.90
CA PRO A 26 2.35 12.78 -10.96
C PRO A 26 0.82 12.94 -10.87
N LEU A 27 0.31 14.14 -11.17
CA LEU A 27 -1.13 14.42 -11.11
C LEU A 27 -1.95 13.56 -12.09
N SER A 28 -1.38 13.23 -13.25
CA SER A 28 -2.01 12.33 -14.22
C SER A 28 -2.25 10.94 -13.63
N LEU A 29 -1.19 10.32 -13.11
CA LEU A 29 -1.25 9.00 -12.48
C LEU A 29 -2.22 8.98 -11.29
N LEU A 30 -2.19 10.03 -10.45
CA LEU A 30 -3.14 10.17 -9.35
C LEU A 30 -4.60 10.22 -9.84
N GLY A 31 -4.86 10.90 -10.95
CA GLY A 31 -6.19 10.95 -11.58
C GLY A 31 -6.65 9.58 -12.06
N GLU A 32 -5.76 8.80 -12.68
CA GLU A 32 -6.06 7.46 -13.18
C GLU A 32 -6.30 6.46 -12.04
N LEU A 33 -5.47 6.48 -10.99
CA LEU A 33 -5.67 5.67 -9.80
C LEU A 33 -7.03 5.96 -9.14
N ARG A 34 -7.43 7.23 -9.05
CA ARG A 34 -8.75 7.63 -8.52
C ARG A 34 -9.89 7.12 -9.38
N ARG A 35 -9.76 7.19 -10.70
CA ARG A 35 -10.77 6.69 -11.64
C ARG A 35 -10.99 5.19 -11.45
N VAL A 36 -9.92 4.40 -11.43
CA VAL A 36 -10.01 2.95 -11.26
C VAL A 36 -10.50 2.57 -9.86
N ALA A 37 -10.06 3.27 -8.81
CA ALA A 37 -10.57 3.05 -7.45
C ALA A 37 -12.07 3.35 -7.32
N ALA A 38 -12.56 4.41 -7.98
CA ALA A 38 -13.99 4.71 -8.01
C ALA A 38 -14.78 3.60 -8.72
N GLN A 39 -14.29 3.07 -9.83
CA GLN A 39 -14.91 1.92 -10.52
C GLN A 39 -14.92 0.67 -9.63
N ALA A 40 -13.80 0.36 -8.99
CA ALA A 40 -13.68 -0.77 -8.07
C ALA A 40 -14.67 -0.66 -6.90
N ARG A 41 -14.90 0.55 -6.38
CA ARG A 41 -15.89 0.79 -5.33
C ARG A 41 -17.30 0.41 -5.78
N GLU A 42 -17.71 0.82 -6.98
CA GLU A 42 -19.04 0.48 -7.50
C GLU A 42 -19.19 -1.03 -7.71
N ILE A 43 -18.18 -1.69 -8.30
CA ILE A 43 -18.16 -3.15 -8.47
C ILE A 43 -18.29 -3.84 -7.10
N ALA A 44 -17.48 -3.44 -6.12
CA ALA A 44 -17.50 -4.05 -4.80
C ALA A 44 -18.88 -3.90 -4.15
N ARG A 45 -19.50 -2.72 -4.24
CA ARG A 45 -20.80 -2.42 -3.64
C ARG A 45 -21.94 -3.17 -4.31
N GLN A 46 -21.88 -3.36 -5.62
CA GLN A 46 -22.83 -4.20 -6.35
C GLN A 46 -22.75 -5.67 -5.91
N GLN A 47 -21.54 -6.18 -5.64
CA GLN A 47 -21.33 -7.59 -5.28
C GLN A 47 -21.59 -7.90 -3.80
N ARG A 48 -21.20 -6.99 -2.90
CA ARG A 48 -21.15 -7.25 -1.45
C ARG A 48 -21.90 -6.22 -0.59
N GLY A 49 -22.58 -5.27 -1.23
CA GLY A 49 -23.34 -4.22 -0.56
C GLY A 49 -22.51 -3.00 -0.17
N VAL A 50 -23.21 -1.94 0.24
CA VAL A 50 -22.65 -0.60 0.50
C VAL A 50 -21.61 -0.55 1.63
N GLN A 51 -21.62 -1.55 2.53
CA GLN A 51 -20.68 -1.66 3.64
C GLN A 51 -19.40 -2.44 3.32
N THR A 52 -19.21 -2.91 2.09
CA THR A 52 -17.94 -3.53 1.66
C THR A 52 -16.77 -2.55 1.81
N GLN A 53 -15.62 -3.05 2.28
CA GLN A 53 -14.44 -2.22 2.58
C GLN A 53 -13.23 -2.61 1.75
N ARG A 54 -13.37 -3.59 0.87
CA ARG A 54 -12.26 -4.17 0.14
C ARG A 54 -12.72 -4.72 -1.19
N LEU A 55 -11.85 -4.60 -2.19
CA LEU A 55 -11.87 -5.37 -3.43
C LEU A 55 -10.46 -5.91 -3.66
N GLN A 56 -10.28 -7.22 -3.51
CA GLN A 56 -8.99 -7.89 -3.56
C GLN A 56 -9.21 -9.37 -3.92
N PRO A 57 -8.40 -9.95 -4.80
CA PRO A 57 -7.42 -9.29 -5.67
C PRO A 57 -8.04 -8.41 -6.75
N VAL A 58 -7.43 -7.26 -7.04
CA VAL A 58 -7.88 -6.35 -8.11
C VAL A 58 -7.75 -7.01 -9.49
N GLY A 59 -6.72 -7.85 -9.69
CA GLY A 59 -6.49 -8.54 -10.96
C GLY A 59 -7.60 -9.52 -11.38
N ASN A 60 -8.51 -9.87 -10.48
CA ASN A 60 -9.65 -10.76 -10.77
C ASN A 60 -10.82 -10.04 -11.47
N TYR A 61 -10.72 -8.73 -11.70
CA TYR A 61 -11.79 -7.89 -12.23
C TYR A 61 -11.38 -7.32 -13.59
N PRO A 62 -11.74 -7.96 -14.72
CA PRO A 62 -11.30 -7.55 -16.05
C PRO A 62 -11.79 -6.17 -16.48
N GLU A 63 -12.81 -5.62 -15.82
CA GLU A 63 -13.34 -4.27 -16.05
C GLU A 63 -12.42 -3.17 -15.49
N LEU A 64 -11.50 -3.52 -14.59
CA LEU A 64 -10.55 -2.60 -14.01
C LEU A 64 -9.28 -2.55 -14.84
N ASP A 65 -8.91 -1.35 -15.28
CA ASP A 65 -7.66 -1.12 -15.97
C ASP A 65 -6.47 -1.33 -15.00
N PRO A 66 -5.58 -2.30 -15.24
CA PRO A 66 -4.47 -2.57 -14.34
C PRO A 66 -3.32 -1.56 -14.48
N ARG A 67 -3.28 -0.78 -15.56
CA ARG A 67 -2.12 0.07 -15.92
C ARG A 67 -1.74 1.07 -14.84
N PRO A 68 -2.67 1.83 -14.23
CA PRO A 68 -2.30 2.79 -13.18
C PRO A 68 -1.61 2.15 -11.98
N PHE A 69 -1.93 0.89 -11.64
CA PHE A 69 -1.25 0.18 -10.55
C PHE A 69 0.15 -0.30 -10.95
N VAL A 70 0.34 -0.67 -12.22
CA VAL A 70 1.67 -0.98 -12.76
C VAL A 70 2.53 0.28 -12.77
N ASP A 71 2.01 1.39 -13.29
CA ASP A 71 2.73 2.66 -13.37
C ASP A 71 3.08 3.21 -11.98
N TYR A 72 2.20 3.00 -10.99
CA TYR A 72 2.50 3.32 -9.59
C TYR A 72 3.64 2.46 -9.02
N ALA A 73 3.60 1.14 -9.23
CA ALA A 73 4.62 0.22 -8.73
C ALA A 73 5.99 0.42 -9.42
N GLU A 74 6.00 0.87 -10.67
CA GLU A 74 7.20 1.10 -11.47
C GLU A 74 7.69 2.55 -11.39
N LEU A 75 7.01 3.42 -10.63
CA LEU A 75 7.33 4.85 -10.54
C LEU A 75 8.71 5.07 -9.92
N ALA A 76 9.69 5.41 -10.78
CA ALA A 76 11.09 5.58 -10.41
C ALA A 76 11.33 6.45 -9.15
N PRO A 77 10.75 7.65 -8.98
CA PRO A 77 10.99 8.44 -7.76
C PRO A 77 10.43 7.79 -6.50
N LEU A 78 9.35 7.02 -6.59
CA LEU A 78 8.80 6.27 -5.45
C LEU A 78 9.72 5.11 -5.08
N ASN A 79 10.19 4.35 -6.07
CA ASN A 79 11.12 3.25 -5.85
C ASN A 79 12.46 3.73 -5.26
N ASP A 80 13.01 4.85 -5.75
CA ASP A 80 14.19 5.49 -5.15
C ASP A 80 13.95 5.85 -3.67
N ALA A 81 12.82 6.50 -3.37
CA ALA A 81 12.49 6.90 -2.01
C ALA A 81 12.34 5.70 -1.06
N ILE A 82 11.71 4.61 -1.51
CA ILE A 82 11.58 3.36 -0.75
C ILE A 82 12.97 2.76 -0.47
N GLN A 83 13.79 2.60 -1.50
CA GLN A 83 15.11 1.97 -1.39
C GLN A 83 16.07 2.75 -0.50
N ARG A 84 16.00 4.09 -0.53
CA ARG A 84 16.79 4.97 0.34
C ARG A 84 16.33 4.95 1.79
N THR A 85 15.04 4.74 2.04
CA THR A 85 14.48 4.65 3.40
C THR A 85 14.75 3.30 4.03
N LEU A 86 14.69 2.23 3.22
CA LEU A 86 14.84 0.84 3.67
C LEU A 86 16.19 0.29 3.22
N THR A 87 16.21 -0.46 2.12
CA THR A 87 17.42 -0.92 1.44
C THR A 87 17.15 -1.11 -0.05
N PRO A 88 18.17 -1.22 -0.92
CA PRO A 88 17.99 -1.49 -2.35
C PRO A 88 17.24 -2.79 -2.70
N ARG A 89 17.09 -3.72 -1.73
CA ARG A 89 16.36 -4.97 -1.92
C ARG A 89 14.85 -4.81 -1.79
N HIS A 90 14.38 -3.69 -1.23
CA HIS A 90 12.97 -3.43 -1.02
C HIS A 90 12.33 -2.85 -2.28
N THR A 91 11.25 -3.49 -2.72
CA THR A 91 10.45 -3.10 -3.88
C THR A 91 8.98 -3.15 -3.52
N HIS A 92 8.12 -2.70 -4.45
CA HIS A 92 6.69 -2.85 -4.31
C HIS A 92 6.29 -4.32 -4.11
N GLY A 93 5.31 -4.57 -3.23
CA GLY A 93 4.81 -5.91 -2.93
C GLY A 93 4.10 -6.62 -4.09
N ASP A 94 3.66 -7.86 -3.85
CA ASP A 94 3.03 -8.71 -4.86
C ASP A 94 1.75 -8.09 -5.44
N ARG A 95 1.79 -7.83 -6.75
CA ARG A 95 0.68 -7.24 -7.50
C ARG A 95 -0.49 -8.22 -7.66
N GLN A 96 -0.24 -9.53 -7.61
CA GLN A 96 -1.32 -10.52 -7.65
C GLN A 96 -2.19 -10.47 -6.40
N MET A 97 -1.65 -9.94 -5.30
CA MET A 97 -2.35 -9.75 -4.04
C MET A 97 -2.82 -8.30 -3.86
N LEU A 98 -2.69 -7.42 -4.85
CA LEU A 98 -3.12 -6.02 -4.72
C LEU A 98 -4.61 -5.94 -4.40
N GLY A 99 -4.95 -5.16 -3.38
CA GLY A 99 -6.32 -4.85 -2.98
C GLY A 99 -6.56 -3.34 -2.92
N ILE A 100 -7.80 -2.94 -3.19
CA ILE A 100 -8.27 -1.56 -2.95
C ILE A 100 -9.11 -1.59 -1.68
N LEU A 101 -8.72 -0.77 -0.71
CA LEU A 101 -9.51 -0.52 0.50
C LEU A 101 -10.49 0.61 0.24
N LEU A 102 -11.72 0.43 0.71
CA LEU A 102 -12.86 1.30 0.42
C LEU A 102 -13.46 1.81 1.72
N GLU A 103 -13.87 3.06 1.73
CA GLU A 103 -14.70 3.60 2.79
C GLU A 103 -16.10 2.94 2.77
N PRO A 104 -16.62 2.51 3.93
CA PRO A 104 -18.00 2.02 4.02
C PRO A 104 -18.98 3.15 3.67
N GLY A 105 -20.10 2.80 3.03
CA GLY A 105 -21.05 3.77 2.49
C GLY A 105 -21.97 4.43 3.53
N GLU A 106 -22.29 3.74 4.62
CA GLU A 106 -23.34 4.16 5.56
C GLU A 106 -22.85 4.23 7.01
N LEU A 107 -22.29 3.14 7.53
CA LEU A 107 -21.84 3.06 8.92
C LEU A 107 -20.32 3.11 9.00
N PRO A 108 -19.75 3.85 9.98
CA PRO A 108 -18.31 3.89 10.18
C PRO A 108 -17.78 2.49 10.50
N TRP A 109 -16.55 2.24 10.10
CA TRP A 109 -15.83 1.01 10.38
C TRP A 109 -14.35 1.31 10.59
N CYS A 110 -13.66 0.48 11.38
CA CYS A 110 -12.23 0.54 11.55
C CYS A 110 -11.60 -0.86 11.57
N THR A 111 -10.38 -0.94 11.03
CA THR A 111 -9.51 -2.09 11.26
C THR A 111 -9.00 -2.02 12.70
N GLN A 112 -9.03 -3.14 13.42
CA GLN A 112 -8.46 -3.22 14.76
C GLN A 112 -6.92 -3.08 14.70
N TRP A 113 -6.32 -2.69 15.82
CA TRP A 113 -4.87 -2.64 15.95
C TRP A 113 -4.25 -4.01 15.66
N HIS A 114 -3.28 -4.02 14.75
CA HIS A 114 -2.53 -5.21 14.37
C HIS A 114 -1.19 -4.78 13.75
N ARG A 115 -0.28 -5.75 13.56
CA ARG A 115 0.95 -5.63 12.78
C ARG A 115 0.80 -6.49 11.53
N ASP A 116 0.77 -5.87 10.36
CA ASP A 116 0.44 -6.51 9.08
C ASP A 116 1.17 -7.85 8.88
N TRP A 117 2.49 -7.88 9.07
CA TRP A 117 3.28 -9.09 8.88
C TRP A 117 3.03 -10.13 9.97
N ARG A 118 3.10 -9.71 11.25
CA ARG A 118 2.96 -10.61 12.40
C ARG A 118 1.61 -11.32 12.43
N ASP A 119 0.54 -10.57 12.14
CA ASP A 119 -0.82 -10.99 12.41
C ASP A 119 -1.53 -11.56 11.17
N ASN A 120 -1.00 -11.33 9.96
CA ASN A 120 -1.63 -11.80 8.71
C ASN A 120 -0.78 -12.78 7.88
N VAL A 121 0.50 -13.02 8.19
CA VAL A 121 1.32 -14.01 7.47
C VAL A 121 1.04 -15.41 8.02
N ALA A 122 0.40 -16.23 7.20
CA ALA A 122 0.09 -17.61 7.54
C ALA A 122 1.38 -18.42 7.78
N GLY A 123 1.45 -19.12 8.92
CA GLY A 123 2.59 -19.96 9.27
C GLY A 123 3.84 -19.20 9.73
N LEU A 124 3.72 -17.89 10.04
CA LEU A 124 4.83 -17.13 10.60
C LEU A 124 5.28 -17.72 11.94
N ASP A 125 6.57 -17.99 12.07
CA ASP A 125 7.19 -18.33 13.35
C ASP A 125 7.27 -17.07 14.22
N LEU A 126 6.41 -17.02 15.25
CA LEU A 126 6.33 -15.88 16.15
C LEU A 126 7.57 -15.74 17.04
N ALA A 127 8.22 -16.85 17.41
CA ALA A 127 9.44 -16.79 18.21
C ALA A 127 10.58 -16.17 17.40
N LEU A 128 10.67 -16.55 16.12
CA LEU A 128 11.63 -15.98 15.19
C LEU A 128 11.34 -14.51 14.90
N TRP A 129 10.07 -14.15 14.69
CA TRP A 129 9.65 -12.76 14.55
C TRP A 129 10.07 -11.92 15.76
N ASP A 130 9.74 -12.35 16.98
CA ASP A 130 10.06 -11.61 18.19
C ASP A 130 11.57 -11.42 18.40
N ALA A 131 12.39 -12.35 17.91
CA ALA A 131 13.86 -12.24 17.95
C ALA A 131 14.44 -11.22 16.94
N HIS A 132 13.75 -10.94 15.83
CA HIS A 132 14.31 -10.21 14.70
C HIS A 132 13.51 -8.98 14.23
N PHE A 133 12.32 -8.70 14.78
CA PHE A 133 11.41 -7.66 14.26
C PHE A 133 12.01 -6.24 14.18
N SER A 134 13.11 -5.96 14.89
CA SER A 134 13.82 -4.68 14.84
C SER A 134 14.94 -4.61 13.80
N ASP A 135 15.31 -5.71 13.15
CA ASP A 135 16.35 -5.76 12.12
C ASP A 135 15.75 -5.54 10.72
N VAL A 136 16.04 -4.38 10.12
CA VAL A 136 15.60 -4.00 8.77
C VAL A 136 16.15 -4.91 7.66
N ASN A 137 17.15 -5.75 7.95
CA ASN A 137 17.69 -6.68 6.96
C ASN A 137 16.98 -8.03 6.93
N TYR A 138 16.16 -8.30 7.95
CA TYR A 138 15.49 -9.58 8.16
C TYR A 138 14.16 -9.70 7.40
N PHE A 139 13.54 -8.56 7.07
CA PHE A 139 12.29 -8.46 6.31
C PHE A 139 12.53 -7.72 5.00
#